data_AF-A0A259CN34-F1
#
_entry.id   AF-A0A259CN34-F1
#
_cell.length_a   1.000
_cell.length_b   1.000
_cell.length_c   1.000
_cell.angle_alpha   90.00
_cell.angle_beta   90.00
_cell.angle_gamma   90.00
#
_symmetry.space_group_name_H-M   'P 1'
#
loop_
_entity.id
_entity.type
_entity.pdbx_description
1 polymer ?
#
loop_
_entity_poly.entity_id
_entity_poly.type
_entity_poly.pdbx_seq_one_letter_code
_entity_poly.pdbx_strand_id
1 'polypeptide(L)'
;MTAVPQARAPRQTHSLFAPDKRTAARNAAETRFRMYGLVAIVLALLALVWLLISIFSAGLPAFRQTFIDIPVTLDAAVLDKDGHANPAEMASVSTIGYGKVIARALSDLIAAKGIDAGTMTDKDIAGLISEDSAANLRNMVLADPKLLGTTVQFTALANGRIDGYFKGRVTMETAARDKNTSPEKLALADKLVAAGVMQMRF
;
A
#
# COMPACT_ATOMS: atom_id res chain seq x y z
N MET A 1 8.51 -67.74 -80.37
CA MET A 1 8.12 -67.11 -79.09
C MET A 1 8.68 -65.69 -79.08
N THR A 2 7.91 -64.70 -79.54
CA THR A 2 7.08 -63.78 -78.71
C THR A 2 7.87 -62.83 -77.81
N ALA A 3 7.82 -61.55 -78.18
CA ALA A 3 7.64 -60.46 -77.22
C ALA A 3 7.04 -59.26 -77.96
N VAL A 4 5.72 -59.06 -77.83
CA VAL A 4 5.08 -57.79 -78.22
C VAL A 4 5.52 -56.73 -77.21
N PRO A 5 6.13 -55.61 -77.64
CA PRO A 5 6.53 -54.57 -76.72
C PRO A 5 5.27 -53.88 -76.18
N GLN A 6 5.04 -53.95 -74.87
CA GLN A 6 3.96 -53.19 -74.24
C GLN A 6 4.27 -51.69 -74.33
N ALA A 7 3.31 -50.92 -74.84
CA ALA A 7 3.37 -49.47 -74.88
C ALA A 7 3.47 -48.91 -73.46
N ARG A 8 4.53 -48.15 -73.19
CA ARG A 8 4.80 -47.52 -71.90
C ARG A 8 3.79 -46.39 -71.68
N ALA A 9 3.03 -46.43 -70.59
CA ALA A 9 2.07 -45.39 -70.24
C ALA A 9 2.75 -44.00 -70.18
N PRO A 10 2.05 -42.92 -70.60
CA PRO A 10 2.64 -41.58 -70.64
C PRO A 10 3.03 -41.13 -69.22
N ARG A 11 4.29 -40.73 -69.06
CA ARG A 11 4.78 -40.13 -67.80
C ARG A 11 4.10 -38.77 -67.61
N GLN A 12 3.34 -38.62 -66.53
CA GLN A 12 2.76 -37.34 -66.16
C GLN A 12 3.88 -36.34 -65.88
N THR A 13 4.00 -35.32 -66.72
CA THR A 13 4.94 -34.21 -66.56
C THR A 13 4.34 -33.20 -65.59
N HIS A 14 4.68 -33.32 -64.30
CA HIS A 14 4.32 -32.29 -63.33
C HIS A 14 5.10 -31.00 -63.66
N SER A 15 4.37 -29.89 -63.85
CA SER A 15 4.97 -28.57 -64.09
C SER A 15 5.75 -28.11 -62.86
N LEU A 16 7.03 -27.80 -63.04
CA LEU A 16 7.91 -27.26 -61.98
C LEU A 16 7.49 -25.86 -61.50
N PHE A 17 6.65 -25.17 -62.27
CA PHE A 17 6.18 -23.82 -61.98
C PHE A 17 4.80 -23.78 -61.30
N ALA A 18 4.11 -24.92 -61.20
CA ALA A 18 2.83 -25.02 -60.50
C ALA A 18 3.07 -25.54 -59.07
N PRO A 19 2.67 -24.80 -58.01
CA PRO A 19 2.86 -25.26 -56.65
C PRO A 19 2.09 -26.57 -56.41
N ASP A 20 2.81 -27.63 -56.04
CA ASP A 20 2.22 -28.92 -55.67
C ASP A 20 1.33 -28.76 -54.42
N LYS A 21 0.20 -29.48 -54.38
CA LYS A 21 -0.76 -29.48 -53.25
C LYS A 21 -0.08 -29.79 -51.92
N ARG A 22 0.97 -30.62 -51.94
CA ARG A 22 1.80 -30.93 -50.76
C ARG A 22 2.60 -29.73 -50.26
N THR A 23 3.18 -28.95 -51.17
CA THR A 23 3.94 -27.73 -50.84
C THR A 23 3.02 -26.66 -50.24
N ALA A 24 1.82 -26.48 -50.81
CA ALA A 24 0.81 -25.56 -50.26
C ALA A 24 0.36 -25.98 -48.85
N ALA A 25 0.12 -27.26 -48.61
CA ALA A 25 -0.25 -27.79 -47.29
C ALA A 25 0.84 -27.57 -46.23
N ARG A 26 2.12 -27.77 -46.60
CA ARG A 26 3.25 -27.52 -45.68
C ARG A 26 3.40 -26.05 -45.32
N ASN A 27 3.30 -25.15 -46.31
CA ASN A 27 3.40 -23.71 -46.10
C ASN A 27 2.28 -23.18 -45.18
N ALA A 28 1.06 -23.74 -45.31
CA ALA A 28 -0.05 -23.42 -44.43
C ALA A 28 0.20 -23.89 -42.99
N ALA A 29 0.75 -25.09 -42.79
CA ALA A 29 1.10 -25.60 -41.46
C ALA A 29 2.21 -24.77 -40.80
N GLU A 30 3.24 -24.40 -41.56
CA GLU A 30 4.34 -23.55 -41.10
C GLU A 30 3.85 -22.15 -40.71
N THR A 31 2.95 -21.56 -41.50
CA THR A 31 2.36 -20.25 -41.18
C THR A 31 1.57 -20.30 -39.87
N ARG A 32 0.79 -21.35 -39.64
CA ARG A 32 0.06 -21.55 -38.37
C ARG A 32 1.00 -21.73 -37.19
N PHE A 33 2.06 -22.52 -37.36
CA PHE A 33 3.08 -22.72 -36.32
C PHE A 33 3.77 -21.39 -35.95
N ARG A 34 4.18 -20.61 -36.95
CA ARG A 34 4.77 -19.28 -36.75
C ARG A 34 3.79 -18.32 -36.05
N MET A 35 2.52 -18.34 -36.45
CA MET A 35 1.47 -17.53 -35.81
C MET A 35 1.25 -17.93 -34.35
N TYR A 36 1.16 -19.22 -34.04
CA TYR A 36 1.03 -19.68 -32.65
C TYR A 36 2.24 -19.32 -31.81
N GLY A 37 3.46 -19.43 -32.36
CA GLY A 37 4.69 -18.98 -31.69
C GLY A 37 4.68 -17.48 -31.41
N LEU A 38 4.32 -16.66 -32.41
CA LEU A 38 4.22 -15.21 -32.24
C LEU A 38 3.17 -14.84 -31.18
N VAL A 39 1.98 -15.46 -31.23
CA VAL A 39 0.91 -15.22 -30.25
C VAL A 39 1.38 -15.62 -28.85
N ALA A 40 2.05 -16.76 -28.70
CA ALA A 40 2.59 -17.20 -27.41
C ALA A 40 3.61 -16.20 -26.84
N ILE A 41 4.53 -15.69 -27.67
CA ILE A 41 5.52 -14.68 -27.26
C ILE A 41 4.81 -13.38 -26.84
N VAL A 42 3.84 -12.91 -27.64
CA VAL A 42 3.08 -11.69 -27.32
C VAL A 42 2.33 -11.85 -25.99
N LEU A 43 1.65 -12.99 -25.77
CA LEU A 43 0.96 -13.26 -24.51
C LEU A 43 1.93 -13.31 -23.32
N ALA A 44 3.11 -13.91 -23.49
CA ALA A 44 4.13 -13.94 -22.44
C ALA A 44 4.64 -12.53 -22.09
N LEU A 45 4.88 -11.68 -23.10
CA LEU A 45 5.27 -10.29 -22.89
C LEU A 45 4.17 -9.46 -22.23
N LEU A 46 2.91 -9.64 -22.63
CA LEU A 46 1.78 -8.96 -22.00
C LEU A 46 1.61 -9.37 -20.53
N ALA A 47 1.76 -10.66 -20.21
CA ALA A 47 1.73 -11.13 -18.84
C ALA A 47 2.87 -10.54 -18.01
N LEU A 48 4.08 -10.42 -18.57
CA LEU A 48 5.21 -9.77 -17.90
C LEU A 48 4.95 -8.29 -17.63
N VAL A 49 4.46 -7.54 -18.62
CA VAL A 49 4.11 -6.11 -18.46
C VAL A 49 3.02 -5.95 -17.40
N TRP A 50 1.98 -6.79 -17.44
CA TRP A 50 0.92 -6.80 -16.44
C TRP A 50 1.44 -7.05 -15.03
N LEU A 51 2.34 -8.01 -14.87
CA LEU A 51 2.98 -8.30 -13.58
C LEU A 51 3.77 -7.10 -13.07
N LEU A 52 4.54 -6.43 -13.93
CA LEU A 52 5.29 -5.22 -13.54
C LEU A 52 4.35 -4.09 -13.10
N ILE A 53 3.28 -3.82 -13.86
CA ILE A 53 2.27 -2.82 -13.49
C ILE A 53 1.65 -3.15 -12.13
N SER A 54 1.33 -4.42 -11.89
CA SER A 54 0.77 -4.89 -10.62
C SER A 54 1.73 -4.65 -9.45
N ILE A 55 3.00 -5.02 -9.59
CA ILE A 55 4.02 -4.83 -8.56
C ILE A 55 4.21 -3.34 -8.23
N PHE A 56 4.37 -2.49 -9.25
CA PHE A 56 4.60 -1.07 -9.03
C PHE A 56 3.37 -0.35 -8.48
N SER A 57 2.17 -0.69 -8.96
CA SER A 57 0.92 -0.07 -8.46
C SER A 57 0.64 -0.44 -7.00
N ALA A 58 0.99 -1.65 -6.57
CA ALA A 58 0.89 -2.06 -5.17
C ALA A 58 2.03 -1.51 -4.30
N GLY A 59 3.24 -1.37 -4.84
CA GLY A 59 4.45 -1.01 -4.09
C GLY A 59 4.70 0.49 -3.92
N LEU A 60 4.52 1.30 -4.96
CA LEU A 60 4.81 2.74 -4.93
C LEU A 60 4.10 3.50 -3.80
N PRO A 61 2.83 3.22 -3.47
CA PRO A 61 2.15 3.88 -2.35
C PRO A 61 2.77 3.60 -0.97
N ALA A 62 3.59 2.55 -0.81
CA ALA A 62 4.21 2.22 0.48
C ALA A 62 5.27 3.23 0.91
N PHE A 63 5.87 3.97 -0.03
CA PHE A 63 6.85 5.02 0.25
C PHE A 63 6.23 6.30 0.76
N ARG A 64 4.91 6.46 0.66
CA ARG A 64 4.22 7.59 1.27
C ARG A 64 3.66 7.16 2.61
N GLN A 65 3.67 8.04 3.60
CA GLN A 65 3.00 7.79 4.87
C GLN A 65 2.26 9.04 5.32
N THR A 66 1.12 8.82 5.98
CA THR A 66 0.33 9.89 6.56
C THR A 66 0.81 10.17 7.98
N PHE A 67 1.21 11.42 8.23
CA PHE A 67 1.72 11.88 9.50
C PHE A 67 0.75 12.89 10.14
N ILE A 68 0.76 12.94 11.47
CA ILE A 68 -0.02 13.86 12.29
C ILE A 68 0.98 14.64 13.16
N ASP A 69 1.06 15.95 12.96
CA ASP A 69 1.95 16.81 13.75
C ASP A 69 1.20 17.31 14.98
N ILE A 70 1.66 16.91 16.17
CA ILE A 70 0.96 17.14 17.44
C ILE A 70 1.93 17.82 18.43
N PRO A 71 1.55 18.96 19.05
CA PRO A 71 2.27 19.49 20.21
C PRO A 71 1.97 18.60 21.42
N VAL A 72 2.92 17.77 21.83
CA VAL A 72 2.75 16.84 22.94
C VAL A 72 3.45 17.37 24.18
N THR A 73 2.67 17.68 25.21
CA THR A 73 3.20 18.05 26.53
C THR A 73 3.53 16.78 27.32
N LEU A 74 4.81 16.60 27.62
CA LEU A 74 5.33 15.43 28.32
C LEU A 74 5.25 15.64 29.83
N ASP A 75 4.07 15.48 30.42
CA ASP A 75 3.92 15.66 31.87
C ASP A 75 4.71 14.59 32.65
N ALA A 76 5.67 15.04 33.47
CA ALA A 76 6.50 14.19 34.30
C ALA A 76 5.65 13.39 35.30
N ALA A 77 4.54 13.96 35.81
CA ALA A 77 3.66 13.26 36.76
C ALA A 77 2.97 12.03 36.14
N VAL A 78 2.82 12.00 34.81
CA VAL A 78 2.17 10.90 34.09
C VAL A 78 3.19 9.87 33.60
N LEU A 79 4.37 10.34 33.18
CA LEU A 79 5.39 9.53 32.50
C LEU A 79 6.50 9.03 33.43
N ASP A 80 6.68 9.65 34.58
CA ASP A 80 7.69 9.31 35.59
C ASP A 80 7.05 9.35 36.99
N LYS A 81 6.39 8.24 37.36
CA LYS A 81 5.63 8.14 38.62
C LYS A 81 6.51 8.27 39.87
N ASP A 82 7.79 7.93 39.75
CA ASP A 82 8.75 7.92 40.85
C ASP A 82 9.62 9.20 40.86
N GLY A 83 9.58 10.00 39.79
CA GLY A 83 10.16 11.35 39.73
C GLY A 83 11.68 11.38 39.64
N HIS A 84 12.30 10.28 39.21
CA HIS A 84 13.75 10.11 39.18
C HIS A 84 14.37 10.28 37.78
N ALA A 85 13.54 10.49 36.75
CA ALA A 85 13.92 10.54 35.34
C ALA A 85 14.84 9.39 34.91
N ASN A 86 14.68 8.22 35.56
CA ASN A 86 15.52 7.06 35.33
C ASN A 86 14.98 6.26 34.14
N PRO A 87 15.73 6.11 33.03
CA PRO A 87 15.26 5.38 31.84
C PRO A 87 14.87 3.93 32.13
N ALA A 88 15.51 3.27 33.10
CA ALA A 88 15.20 1.90 33.47
C ALA A 88 13.83 1.77 34.17
N GLU A 89 13.43 2.77 34.95
CA GLU A 89 12.14 2.83 35.65
C GLU A 89 11.04 3.29 34.70
N MET A 90 11.31 4.33 33.90
CA MET A 90 10.41 4.83 32.85
C MET A 90 10.15 3.80 31.75
N ALA A 91 11.09 2.87 31.52
CA ALA A 91 10.90 1.76 30.59
C ALA A 91 9.74 0.85 31.01
N SER A 92 9.36 0.85 32.29
CA SER A 92 8.22 0.09 32.82
C SER A 92 6.87 0.72 32.45
N VAL A 93 6.84 2.00 32.06
CA VAL A 93 5.65 2.62 31.49
C VAL A 93 5.42 2.05 30.09
N SER A 94 4.32 1.32 29.94
CA SER A 94 3.97 0.67 28.68
C SER A 94 3.62 1.69 27.60
N THR A 95 3.69 1.25 26.34
CA THR A 95 3.24 2.02 25.18
C THR A 95 1.79 2.52 25.31
N ILE A 96 0.97 1.87 26.13
CA ILE A 96 -0.40 2.31 26.43
C ILE A 96 -0.42 3.68 27.12
N GLY A 97 0.51 3.95 28.03
CA GLY A 97 0.61 5.24 28.74
C GLY A 97 0.96 6.38 27.78
N TYR A 98 2.01 6.19 26.99
CA TYR A 98 2.42 7.14 25.96
C TYR A 98 1.34 7.36 24.89
N GLY A 99 0.62 6.30 24.49
CA GLY A 99 -0.50 6.39 23.56
C GLY A 99 -1.63 7.30 24.08
N LYS A 100 -1.95 7.23 25.38
CA LYS A 100 -2.94 8.12 26.00
C LYS A 100 -2.49 9.59 26.00
N VAL A 101 -1.21 9.85 26.25
CA VAL A 101 -0.64 11.21 26.22
C VAL A 101 -0.76 11.81 24.81
N ILE A 102 -0.40 11.05 23.78
CA ILE A 102 -0.53 11.50 22.37
C ILE A 102 -2.00 11.71 22.00
N ALA A 103 -2.88 10.77 22.37
CA ALA A 103 -4.31 10.90 22.09
C ALA A 103 -4.92 12.13 22.74
N ARG A 104 -4.56 12.40 24.00
CA ARG A 104 -5.00 13.60 24.72
C ARG A 104 -4.50 14.87 24.04
N ALA A 105 -3.21 14.92 23.68
CA ALA A 105 -2.64 16.05 22.96
C ALA A 105 -3.31 16.29 21.61
N LEU A 106 -3.69 15.23 20.89
CA LEU A 106 -4.47 15.35 19.65
C LEU A 106 -5.88 15.89 19.91
N SER A 107 -6.59 15.39 20.92
CA SER A 107 -7.91 15.91 21.31
C SER A 107 -7.85 17.39 21.68
N ASP A 108 -6.84 17.79 22.47
CA ASP A 108 -6.65 19.18 22.88
C ASP A 108 -6.30 20.07 21.66
N LEU A 109 -5.50 19.58 20.71
CA LEU A 109 -5.20 20.29 19.45
C LEU A 109 -6.43 20.46 18.56
N ILE A 110 -7.26 19.42 18.44
CA ILE A 110 -8.54 19.45 17.70
C ILE A 110 -9.44 20.53 18.29
N ALA A 111 -9.60 20.54 19.62
CA ALA A 111 -10.38 21.54 20.33
C ALA A 111 -9.80 22.95 20.14
N ALA A 112 -8.49 23.13 20.27
CA ALA A 112 -7.82 24.42 20.11
C ALA A 112 -7.95 24.99 18.69
N LYS A 113 -7.97 24.12 17.66
CA LYS A 113 -8.20 24.51 16.27
C LYS A 113 -9.68 24.65 15.90
N GLY A 114 -10.61 24.40 16.83
CA GLY A 114 -12.05 24.46 16.58
C GLY A 114 -12.53 23.42 15.57
N ILE A 115 -11.82 22.29 15.45
CA ILE A 115 -12.18 21.22 14.53
C ILE A 115 -13.31 20.41 15.15
N ASP A 116 -14.44 20.35 14.46
CA ASP A 116 -15.58 19.54 14.89
C ASP A 116 -15.25 18.04 14.77
N ALA A 117 -15.07 17.38 15.92
CA ALA A 117 -14.90 15.94 16.03
C ALA A 117 -16.22 15.17 16.12
N GLY A 118 -17.38 15.85 16.02
CA GLY A 118 -18.69 15.24 16.15
C GLY A 118 -18.89 14.55 17.51
N THR A 119 -19.48 13.36 17.49
CA THR A 119 -19.77 12.55 18.69
C THR A 119 -18.65 11.54 18.99
N MET A 120 -17.44 11.75 18.47
CA MET A 120 -16.33 10.80 18.62
C MET A 120 -15.83 10.78 20.06
N THR A 121 -15.50 9.57 20.55
CA THR A 121 -14.90 9.40 21.87
C THR A 121 -13.39 9.62 21.83
N ASP A 122 -12.76 9.85 22.97
CA ASP A 122 -11.29 9.90 23.07
C ASP A 122 -10.61 8.64 22.52
N LYS A 123 -11.28 7.47 22.64
CA LYS A 123 -10.80 6.22 22.07
C LYS A 123 -10.83 6.23 20.54
N ASP A 124 -11.82 6.89 19.94
CA ASP A 124 -11.91 7.01 18.49
C ASP A 124 -10.85 7.95 17.93
N ILE A 125 -10.56 9.04 18.64
CA ILE A 125 -9.48 9.97 18.32
C ILE A 125 -8.12 9.27 18.47
N ALA A 126 -7.92 8.51 19.55
CA ALA A 126 -6.72 7.69 19.73
C ALA A 126 -6.54 6.69 18.57
N GLY A 127 -7.64 6.14 18.04
CA GLY A 127 -7.62 5.24 16.89
C GLY A 127 -7.17 5.87 15.56
N LEU A 128 -7.02 7.19 15.48
CA LEU A 128 -6.44 7.87 14.31
C LEU A 128 -4.90 7.76 14.28
N ILE A 129 -4.28 7.48 15.42
CA ILE A 129 -2.84 7.40 15.60
C ILE A 129 -2.39 5.93 15.50
N SER A 130 -1.23 5.68 14.90
CA SER A 130 -0.62 4.35 14.90
C SER A 130 -0.13 3.97 16.29
N GLU A 131 -0.31 2.70 16.67
CA GLU A 131 0.21 2.14 17.93
C GLU A 131 1.74 2.28 18.04
N ASP A 132 2.45 2.24 16.90
CA ASP A 132 3.90 2.43 16.83
C ASP A 132 4.33 3.84 17.27
N SER A 133 3.46 4.84 17.12
CA SER A 133 3.76 6.22 17.52
C SER A 133 4.02 6.33 19.02
N ALA A 134 3.34 5.51 19.83
CA ALA A 134 3.56 5.47 21.26
C ALA A 134 4.95 4.88 21.62
N ALA A 135 5.39 3.87 20.87
CA ALA A 135 6.74 3.32 21.02
C ALA A 135 7.80 4.34 20.59
N ASN A 136 7.57 5.07 19.50
CA ASN A 136 8.49 6.12 19.03
C ASN A 136 8.62 7.25 20.06
N LEU A 137 7.50 7.74 20.60
CA LEU A 137 7.53 8.77 21.66
C LEU A 137 8.26 8.26 22.91
N ARG A 138 7.96 7.03 23.34
CA ARG A 138 8.67 6.40 24.48
C ARG A 138 10.17 6.35 24.23
N ASN A 139 10.60 5.88 23.07
CA ASN A 139 12.03 5.78 22.75
C ASN A 139 12.70 7.16 22.70
N MET A 140 12.00 8.19 22.21
CA MET A 140 12.48 9.57 22.23
C MET A 140 12.69 10.09 23.66
N VAL A 141 11.71 9.87 24.54
CA VAL A 141 11.81 10.29 25.96
C VAL A 141 12.86 9.49 26.72
N LEU A 142 13.00 8.19 26.46
CA LEU A 142 14.05 7.37 27.10
C LEU A 142 15.46 7.74 26.61
N ALA A 143 15.60 8.19 25.37
CA ALA A 143 16.87 8.66 24.83
C ALA A 143 17.26 10.03 25.40
N ASP A 144 16.28 10.92 25.65
CA ASP A 144 16.49 12.21 26.30
C ASP A 144 15.41 12.51 27.37
N PRO A 145 15.63 12.06 28.63
CA PRO A 145 14.69 12.31 29.72
C PRO A 145 14.51 13.79 30.08
N LYS A 146 15.38 14.70 29.60
CA LYS A 146 15.25 16.13 29.85
C LYS A 146 14.04 16.75 29.15
N LEU A 147 13.43 16.03 28.21
CA LEU A 147 12.21 16.45 27.52
C LEU A 147 10.97 16.39 28.45
N LEU A 148 11.05 15.68 29.58
CA LEU A 148 9.99 15.67 30.59
C LEU A 148 9.71 17.09 31.11
N GLY A 149 8.42 17.41 31.26
CA GLY A 149 7.93 18.73 31.64
C GLY A 149 7.87 19.74 30.49
N THR A 150 8.27 19.37 29.27
CA THR A 150 8.25 20.27 28.10
C THR A 150 7.20 19.87 27.08
N THR A 151 6.79 20.81 26.21
CA THR A 151 5.97 20.55 25.04
C THR A 151 6.87 20.36 23.82
N VAL A 152 6.82 19.17 23.23
CA VAL A 152 7.59 18.82 22.03
C VAL A 152 6.69 18.72 20.81
N GLN A 153 7.19 19.16 19.66
CA GLN A 153 6.52 18.92 18.39
C GLN A 153 6.78 17.48 17.96
N PHE A 154 5.80 16.61 18.15
CA PHE A 154 5.90 15.20 17.82
C PHE A 154 5.14 14.88 16.53
N THR A 155 5.83 14.26 15.58
CA THR A 155 5.22 13.76 14.35
C THR A 155 4.84 12.30 14.55
N ALA A 156 3.55 12.07 14.79
CA ALA A 156 2.98 10.73 14.92
C ALA A 156 2.62 10.15 13.55
N LEU A 157 2.68 8.82 13.41
CA LEU A 157 2.12 8.12 12.26
C LEU A 157 0.61 8.02 12.42
N ALA A 158 -0.13 8.25 11.34
CA ALA A 158 -1.55 7.94 11.30
C ALA A 158 -1.77 6.42 11.29
N ASN A 159 -2.93 5.99 11.78
CA ASN A 159 -3.34 4.59 11.75
C ASN A 159 -3.36 4.04 10.32
N GLY A 160 -2.99 2.77 10.13
CA GLY A 160 -2.91 2.14 8.81
C GLY A 160 -4.19 2.19 7.96
N ARG A 161 -5.38 2.28 8.58
CA ARG A 161 -6.66 2.46 7.85
C ARG A 161 -6.84 3.90 7.37
N ILE A 162 -6.43 4.88 8.17
CA ILE A 162 -6.43 6.31 7.80
C ILE A 162 -5.42 6.55 6.68
N ASP A 163 -4.20 6.03 6.83
CA ASP A 163 -3.19 6.06 5.77
C ASP A 163 -3.65 5.32 4.50
N GLY A 164 -4.31 4.18 4.66
CA GLY A 164 -4.94 3.45 3.58
C GLY A 164 -6.02 4.25 2.84
N TYR A 165 -6.77 5.09 3.55
CA TYR A 165 -7.78 5.97 2.95
C TYR A 165 -7.14 7.03 2.04
N PHE A 166 -6.10 7.73 2.51
CA PHE A 166 -5.38 8.70 1.67
C PHE A 166 -4.64 8.06 0.48
N LYS A 167 -4.35 6.76 0.56
CA LYS A 167 -3.80 5.96 -0.54
C LYS A 167 -4.86 5.32 -1.45
N GLY A 168 -6.15 5.56 -1.19
CA GLY A 168 -7.27 5.00 -1.97
C GLY A 168 -7.55 3.51 -1.74
N ARG A 169 -6.93 2.88 -0.74
CA ARG A 169 -7.15 1.45 -0.38
C ARG A 169 -8.35 1.26 0.55
N VAL A 170 -8.73 2.30 1.27
CA VAL A 170 -9.92 2.33 2.13
C VAL A 170 -10.84 3.41 1.58
N THR A 171 -12.13 3.13 1.50
CA THR A 171 -13.19 4.08 1.15
C THR A 171 -14.20 4.20 2.29
N MET A 172 -15.06 5.21 2.24
CA MET A 172 -16.15 5.39 3.22
C MET A 172 -17.04 4.14 3.32
N GLU A 173 -17.32 3.49 2.19
CA GLU A 173 -18.14 2.28 2.14
C GLU A 173 -17.44 1.09 2.80
N THR A 174 -16.14 0.92 2.56
CA THR A 174 -15.36 -0.14 3.21
C THR A 174 -15.19 0.12 4.70
N ALA A 175 -15.04 1.39 5.09
CA ALA A 175 -14.90 1.80 6.49
C ALA A 175 -16.17 1.53 7.29
N ALA A 176 -17.35 1.72 6.69
CA ALA A 176 -18.63 1.37 7.32
C ALA A 176 -18.77 -0.13 7.67
N ARG A 177 -17.96 -0.99 7.06
CA ARG A 177 -17.95 -2.45 7.29
C ARG A 177 -16.71 -2.92 8.04
N ASP A 178 -15.80 -2.02 8.39
CA ASP A 178 -14.56 -2.32 9.08
C ASP A 178 -14.77 -2.23 10.60
N LYS A 179 -14.07 -3.06 11.36
CA LYS A 179 -14.06 -2.98 12.83
C LYS A 179 -13.02 -1.99 13.34
N ASN A 180 -12.03 -1.66 12.52
CA ASN A 180 -10.85 -0.87 12.90
C ASN A 180 -10.94 0.60 12.49
N THR A 181 -11.90 0.97 11.64
CA THR A 181 -12.15 2.36 11.23
C THR A 181 -13.65 2.58 11.03
N SER A 182 -14.06 3.83 10.85
CA SER A 182 -15.44 4.21 10.56
C SER A 182 -15.47 5.42 9.62
N PRO A 183 -16.59 5.69 8.93
CA PRO A 183 -16.73 6.87 8.09
C PRO A 183 -16.51 8.18 8.86
N GLU A 184 -16.90 8.26 10.13
CA GLU A 184 -16.67 9.46 10.95
C GLU A 184 -15.17 9.70 11.19
N LYS A 185 -14.38 8.62 11.41
CA LYS A 185 -12.92 8.71 11.55
C LYS A 185 -12.26 9.24 10.27
N LEU A 186 -12.72 8.79 9.11
CA LEU A 186 -12.22 9.27 7.82
C LEU A 186 -12.57 10.74 7.58
N ALA A 187 -13.81 11.13 7.88
CA ALA A 187 -14.24 12.52 7.76
C ALA A 187 -13.46 13.46 8.70
N LEU A 188 -13.15 13.01 9.93
CA LEU A 188 -12.27 13.75 10.83
C LEU A 188 -10.84 13.83 10.28
N ALA A 189 -10.32 12.77 9.68
CA ALA A 189 -9.02 12.79 9.04
C ALA A 189 -8.96 13.84 7.90
N ASP A 190 -9.99 13.94 7.08
CA ASP A 190 -10.10 14.99 6.05
C ASP A 190 -10.08 16.40 6.65
N LYS A 191 -10.82 16.62 7.75
CA LYS A 191 -10.80 17.89 8.49
C LYS A 191 -9.40 18.20 9.04
N LEU A 192 -8.68 17.21 9.55
CA LEU A 192 -7.31 17.36 10.07
C LEU A 192 -6.31 17.72 8.96
N VAL A 193 -6.48 17.15 7.77
CA VAL A 193 -5.68 17.52 6.58
C VAL A 193 -5.98 18.96 6.17
N ALA A 194 -7.26 19.34 6.10
CA ALA A 194 -7.66 20.71 5.78
C ALA A 194 -7.12 21.74 6.80
N ALA A 195 -6.99 21.35 8.07
CA ALA A 195 -6.43 22.18 9.14
C ALA A 195 -4.88 22.18 9.21
N GLY A 196 -4.22 21.47 8.29
CA GLY A 196 -2.76 21.34 8.22
C GLY A 196 -2.13 20.54 9.37
N VAL A 197 -2.94 19.79 10.13
CA VAL A 197 -2.47 18.95 11.24
C VAL A 197 -1.99 17.59 10.74
N MET A 198 -2.62 17.09 9.68
CA MET A 198 -2.30 15.81 9.06
C MET A 198 -1.83 16.01 7.63
N GLN A 199 -0.82 15.25 7.21
CA GLN A 199 -0.29 15.34 5.86
C GLN A 199 0.38 14.04 5.42
N MET A 200 0.22 13.71 4.14
CA MET A 200 0.93 12.61 3.51
C MET A 200 2.30 13.10 3.02
N ARG A 201 3.36 12.44 3.46
CA ARG A 201 4.76 12.73 3.08
C ARG A 201 5.42 11.48 2.48
N PHE A 202 6.56 11.66 1.82
CA PHE A 202 7.43 10.59 1.32
C PHE A 202 8.58 10.32 2.28
#